data_AF-K9Z1S8-F1
#
_entry.id   AF-K9Z1S8-F1
#
_cell.length_a   1.000
_cell.length_b   1.000
_cell.length_c   1.000
_cell.angle_alpha   90.00
_cell.angle_beta   90.00
_cell.angle_gamma   90.00
#
_symmetry.space_group_name_H-M   'P 1'
#
loop_
_entity.id
_entity.type
_entity.pdbx_description
1 polymer ?
#
loop_
_entity_poly.entity_id
_entity_poly.type
_entity_poly.pdbx_seq_one_letter_code
_entity_poly.pdbx_strand_id
1 'polypeptide(L)'
;MSKTKTQEEKNLEDKKLREILILLDQLFRREEATAKGIVGCLYDIATINLINKYCPLWGINATLKYLTRFPRPLAKSLGVKLYLQPKCPQLITDWLYSLVEFPDKQIPAIEPEIIETELLPTIRKNRLEIESLRHKVKLLTGTLVATFILFSSGFAWVSYNLQMNPMELLTTSTFIENEK
;
A
#
# COMPACT_ATOMS: atom_id res chain seq x y z
N MET A 1 20.45 23.83 -34.66
CA MET A 1 19.22 23.34 -35.32
C MET A 1 18.93 21.97 -34.76
N SER A 2 17.96 21.83 -33.85
CA SER A 2 17.45 20.51 -33.49
C SER A 2 16.81 19.92 -34.76
N LYS A 3 17.26 18.73 -35.17
CA LYS A 3 16.63 18.00 -36.27
C LYS A 3 15.37 17.39 -35.70
N THR A 4 14.21 17.89 -36.16
CA THR A 4 12.91 17.28 -35.85
C THR A 4 12.93 15.82 -36.30
N LYS A 5 12.67 14.88 -35.37
CA LYS A 5 12.61 13.44 -35.66
C LYS A 5 11.65 13.17 -36.83
N THR A 6 12.13 12.39 -37.79
CA THR A 6 11.35 11.95 -38.95
C THR A 6 10.26 10.98 -38.50
N GLN A 7 9.13 10.92 -39.20
CA GLN A 7 8.01 10.04 -38.83
C GLN A 7 8.42 8.55 -38.79
N GLU A 8 9.35 8.15 -39.66
CA GLU A 8 9.89 6.78 -39.69
C GLU A 8 10.72 6.46 -38.44
N GLU A 9 11.47 7.42 -37.91
CA GLU A 9 12.27 7.28 -36.69
C GLU A 9 11.35 7.14 -35.47
N LYS A 10 10.27 7.92 -35.39
CA LYS A 10 9.25 7.78 -34.33
C LYS A 10 8.56 6.42 -34.38
N ASN A 11 8.17 5.97 -35.57
CA ASN A 11 7.54 4.66 -35.74
C ASN A 11 8.49 3.51 -35.38
N LEU A 12 9.80 3.67 -35.59
CA LEU A 12 10.81 2.70 -35.19
C LEU A 12 10.98 2.68 -33.67
N GLU A 13 11.02 3.86 -33.03
CA GLU A 13 11.07 4.00 -31.56
C GLU A 13 9.87 3.31 -30.89
N ASP A 14 8.65 3.57 -31.37
CA ASP A 14 7.44 2.94 -30.84
C ASP A 14 7.45 1.41 -30.96
N LYS A 15 8.00 0.89 -32.06
CA LYS A 15 8.19 -0.56 -32.24
C LYS A 15 9.18 -1.13 -31.22
N LYS A 16 10.31 -0.45 -31.00
CA LYS A 16 11.32 -0.89 -30.04
C LYS A 16 10.83 -0.80 -28.60
N LEU A 17 10.07 0.22 -28.24
CA LEU A 17 9.43 0.31 -26.93
C LEU A 17 8.44 -0.84 -26.70
N ARG A 18 7.65 -1.17 -27.72
CA ARG A 18 6.72 -2.31 -27.63
C ARG A 18 7.46 -3.65 -27.49
N GLU A 19 8.55 -3.84 -28.22
CA GLU A 19 9.42 -5.02 -28.07
C GLU A 19 9.96 -5.13 -26.64
N ILE A 20 10.48 -4.04 -26.08
CA ILE A 20 11.01 -4.00 -24.70
C ILE A 20 9.92 -4.34 -23.67
N LEU A 21 8.73 -3.77 -23.83
CA LEU A 21 7.60 -4.04 -22.93
C LEU A 21 7.24 -5.53 -22.92
N ILE A 22 7.18 -6.16 -24.11
CA ILE A 22 6.88 -7.59 -24.23
C ILE A 22 7.96 -8.43 -23.56
N LEU A 23 9.24 -8.10 -23.77
CA LEU A 23 10.36 -8.81 -23.15
C LEU A 23 10.31 -8.69 -21.61
N LEU A 24 9.95 -7.52 -21.09
CA LEU A 24 9.80 -7.32 -19.65
C LEU A 24 8.61 -8.09 -19.08
N ASP A 25 7.45 -8.10 -19.74
CA ASP A 25 6.30 -8.89 -19.29
C ASP A 25 6.64 -10.38 -19.25
N GLN A 26 7.32 -10.88 -20.29
CA GLN A 26 7.80 -12.27 -20.33
C GLN A 26 8.81 -12.57 -19.21
N LEU A 27 9.71 -11.64 -18.92
CA LEU A 27 10.68 -11.78 -17.83
C LEU A 27 9.97 -11.87 -16.46
N PHE A 28 9.03 -10.97 -16.17
CA PHE A 28 8.28 -10.98 -14.91
C PHE A 28 7.37 -12.20 -14.76
N ARG A 29 6.82 -12.72 -15.86
CA ARG A 29 6.04 -13.97 -15.87
C ARG A 29 6.89 -15.20 -15.62
N ARG A 30 8.11 -15.25 -16.19
CA ARG A 30 9.02 -16.39 -16.06
C ARG A 30 9.73 -16.41 -14.70
N GLU A 31 10.07 -15.24 -14.18
CA GLU A 31 10.80 -15.04 -12.93
C GLU A 31 9.87 -14.63 -11.77
N GLU A 32 8.73 -15.31 -11.65
CA GLU A 32 7.72 -15.00 -10.61
C GLU A 32 8.30 -15.11 -9.18
N ALA A 33 9.24 -16.02 -8.96
CA ALA A 33 9.92 -16.18 -7.68
C ALA A 33 10.74 -14.93 -7.31
N THR A 34 11.48 -14.38 -8.26
CA THR A 34 12.26 -13.16 -8.12
C THR A 34 11.36 -11.95 -7.90
N ALA A 35 10.26 -11.85 -8.66
CA ALA A 35 9.22 -10.84 -8.48
C ALA A 35 8.61 -10.86 -7.07
N LYS A 36 8.26 -12.03 -6.56
CA LYS A 36 7.75 -12.21 -5.18
C LYS A 36 8.81 -11.86 -4.13
N GLY A 37 10.09 -12.10 -4.44
CA GLY A 37 11.23 -11.67 -3.63
C GLY A 37 11.29 -10.15 -3.50
N ILE A 38 11.26 -9.45 -4.63
CA ILE A 38 11.29 -7.98 -4.69
C ILE A 38 10.11 -7.37 -3.92
N VAL A 39 8.88 -7.86 -4.15
CA VAL A 39 7.69 -7.41 -3.41
C VAL A 39 7.81 -7.70 -1.91
N GLY A 40 8.39 -8.84 -1.54
CA GLY A 40 8.70 -9.17 -0.15
C GLY A 40 9.61 -8.16 0.51
N CYS A 41 10.72 -7.79 -0.14
CA CYS A 41 11.66 -6.80 0.36
C CYS A 41 11.01 -5.41 0.49
N LEU A 42 10.23 -5.00 -0.52
CA LEU A 42 9.48 -3.74 -0.48
C LEU A 42 8.47 -3.71 0.67
N TYR A 43 7.76 -4.81 0.89
CA TYR A 43 6.82 -4.94 1.99
C TYR A 43 7.52 -4.81 3.35
N ASP A 44 8.66 -5.47 3.52
CA ASP A 44 9.43 -5.42 4.77
C ASP A 44 9.91 -3.98 5.07
N ILE A 45 10.40 -3.24 4.07
CA ILE A 45 10.80 -1.83 4.22
C ILE A 45 9.58 -0.93 4.50
N ALA A 46 8.50 -1.10 3.73
CA ALA A 46 7.30 -0.29 3.84
C ALA A 46 6.66 -0.42 5.22
N THR A 47 6.60 -1.63 5.76
CA THR A 47 6.02 -1.88 7.08
C THR A 47 6.85 -1.28 8.21
N ILE A 48 8.18 -1.39 8.16
CA ILE A 48 9.06 -0.74 9.14
C ILE A 48 8.86 0.78 9.11
N ASN A 49 8.87 1.38 7.91
CA ASN A 49 8.68 2.82 7.75
C ASN A 49 7.29 3.29 8.19
N LEU A 50 6.24 2.51 7.88
CA LEU A 50 4.87 2.81 8.30
C LEU A 50 4.73 2.75 9.83
N ILE A 51 5.24 1.69 10.46
CA ILE A 51 5.18 1.53 11.92
C ILE A 51 5.92 2.67 12.61
N ASN A 52 7.14 2.99 12.14
CA ASN A 52 7.93 4.08 12.74
C ASN A 52 7.26 5.45 12.58
N LYS A 53 6.55 5.69 11.47
CA LYS A 53 5.88 6.97 11.20
C LYS A 53 4.54 7.13 11.93
N TYR A 54 3.74 6.08 12.01
CA TYR A 54 2.35 6.16 12.50
C TYR A 54 2.13 5.55 13.89
N CYS A 55 3.04 4.69 14.37
CA CYS A 55 2.95 4.03 15.66
C CYS A 55 4.22 4.25 16.51
N PRO A 56 4.49 5.49 16.98
CA PRO A 56 5.66 5.81 17.80
C PRO A 56 5.58 5.24 19.24
N LEU A 57 4.45 4.64 19.62
CA LEU A 57 4.23 4.06 20.95
C LEU A 57 5.15 2.84 21.16
N TRP A 58 6.10 2.97 22.08
CA TRP A 58 7.18 2.00 22.32
C TRP A 58 6.68 0.58 22.61
N GLY A 59 5.55 0.42 23.30
CA GLY A 59 4.98 -0.88 23.68
C GLY A 59 4.26 -1.66 22.58
N ILE A 60 3.71 -0.97 21.56
CA ILE A 60 3.00 -1.63 20.44
C ILE A 60 3.88 -1.81 19.20
N ASN A 61 5.07 -1.21 19.17
CA ASN A 61 5.98 -1.29 18.04
C ASN A 61 6.41 -2.74 17.77
N ALA A 62 6.73 -3.50 18.84
CA ALA A 62 7.11 -4.92 18.71
C ALA A 62 5.96 -5.81 18.24
N THR A 63 4.74 -5.59 18.74
CA THR A 63 3.56 -6.36 18.34
C THR A 63 3.15 -6.04 16.92
N LEU A 64 3.17 -4.77 16.50
CA LEU A 64 2.92 -4.39 15.11
C LEU A 64 3.95 -4.99 14.15
N LYS A 65 5.24 -4.97 14.51
CA LYS A 65 6.30 -5.61 13.71
C LYS A 65 6.12 -7.12 13.57
N TYR A 66 5.48 -7.76 14.54
CA TYR A 66 5.13 -9.18 14.45
C TYR A 66 3.88 -9.40 13.59
N LEU A 67 2.86 -8.55 13.77
CA LEU A 67 1.61 -8.58 13.01
C LEU A 67 1.83 -8.37 11.51
N THR A 68 2.83 -7.59 11.09
CA THR A 68 3.17 -7.41 9.67
C THR A 68 3.68 -8.69 9.00
N ARG A 69 4.12 -9.71 9.75
CA ARG A 69 4.54 -10.99 9.16
C ARG A 69 3.36 -11.81 8.62
N PHE A 70 2.16 -11.64 9.18
CA PHE A 70 0.98 -12.43 8.80
C PHE A 70 0.44 -12.14 7.39
N PRO A 71 0.27 -10.89 6.95
CA PRO A 71 -0.17 -10.61 5.58
C PRO A 71 0.96 -10.75 4.55
N ARG A 72 2.22 -10.99 4.95
CA ARG A 72 3.38 -11.11 4.05
C ARG A 72 3.19 -12.08 2.87
N PRO A 73 2.73 -13.33 3.05
CA PRO A 73 2.51 -14.25 1.91
C PRO A 73 1.41 -13.77 0.95
N LEU A 74 0.34 -13.17 1.48
CA LEU A 74 -0.72 -12.55 0.68
C LEU A 74 -0.22 -11.30 -0.05
N ALA A 75 0.57 -10.46 0.61
CA ALA A 75 1.16 -9.27 0.02
C ALA A 75 2.12 -9.63 -1.12
N LYS A 76 2.88 -10.73 -1.00
CA LYS A 76 3.72 -11.24 -2.09
C LYS A 76 2.90 -11.69 -3.30
N SER A 77 1.88 -12.53 -3.10
CA SER A 77 1.08 -13.05 -4.20
C SER A 77 0.23 -11.95 -4.86
N LEU A 78 -0.45 -11.14 -4.07
CA LEU A 78 -1.27 -10.03 -4.56
C LEU A 78 -0.41 -8.90 -5.13
N GLY A 79 0.71 -8.57 -4.49
CA GLY A 79 1.61 -7.53 -4.94
C GLY A 79 2.21 -7.86 -6.31
N VAL A 80 2.60 -9.11 -6.55
CA VAL A 80 3.04 -9.52 -7.89
C VAL A 80 1.90 -9.51 -8.89
N LYS A 81 0.76 -10.14 -8.57
CA LYS A 81 -0.35 -10.31 -9.51
C LYS A 81 -1.06 -9.01 -9.88
N LEU A 82 -1.27 -8.10 -8.93
CA LEU A 82 -2.06 -6.88 -9.12
C LEU A 82 -1.22 -5.64 -9.41
N TYR A 83 0.03 -5.59 -8.95
CA TYR A 83 0.85 -4.39 -9.06
C TYR A 83 2.09 -4.62 -9.94
N LEU A 84 2.91 -5.63 -9.61
CA LEU A 84 4.19 -5.80 -10.30
C LEU A 84 3.98 -6.26 -11.75
N GLN A 85 3.21 -7.32 -11.98
CA GLN A 85 3.01 -7.88 -13.32
C GLN A 85 2.33 -6.90 -14.31
N PRO A 86 1.22 -6.21 -13.96
CA PRO A 86 0.57 -5.32 -14.94
C PRO A 86 1.23 -3.94 -15.06
N LYS A 87 1.79 -3.37 -13.98
CA LYS A 87 2.26 -1.96 -13.99
C LYS A 87 3.77 -1.81 -14.09
N CYS A 88 4.55 -2.75 -13.56
CA CYS A 88 6.01 -2.61 -13.52
C CYS A 88 6.67 -2.62 -14.92
N PRO A 89 6.24 -3.47 -15.88
CA PRO A 89 6.79 -3.45 -17.24
C PRO A 89 6.66 -2.08 -17.91
N GLN A 90 5.51 -1.44 -17.76
CA GLN A 90 5.24 -0.10 -18.30
C GLN A 90 6.12 0.95 -17.62
N LEU A 91 6.13 0.98 -16.28
CA LEU A 91 6.94 1.93 -15.50
C LEU A 91 8.43 1.84 -15.83
N ILE A 92 8.97 0.64 -16.01
CA ILE A 92 10.37 0.46 -16.35
C ILE A 92 10.61 0.90 -17.80
N THR A 93 9.72 0.57 -18.73
CA THR A 93 9.85 0.99 -20.14
C THR A 93 9.81 2.52 -20.27
N ASP A 94 8.91 3.18 -19.54
CA ASP A 94 8.79 4.64 -19.52
C ASP A 94 10.04 5.30 -18.89
N TRP A 95 10.56 4.72 -17.81
CA TRP A 95 11.81 5.18 -17.19
C TRP A 95 13.01 5.00 -18.12
N LEU A 96 13.14 3.85 -18.80
CA LEU A 96 14.19 3.62 -19.79
C LEU A 96 14.08 4.60 -20.96
N TYR A 97 12.87 4.88 -21.43
CA TYR A 97 12.62 5.86 -22.46
C TYR A 97 13.06 7.27 -22.02
N SER A 98 12.73 7.69 -20.80
CA SER A 98 13.17 8.96 -20.22
C SER A 98 14.69 9.11 -20.10
N LEU A 99 15.45 8.02 -20.02
CA LEU A 99 16.92 8.08 -19.97
C LEU A 99 17.54 8.29 -21.36
N VAL A 100 16.85 7.86 -22.41
CA VAL A 100 17.30 7.95 -23.80
C VAL A 100 16.73 9.18 -24.49
N GLU A 101 15.63 9.72 -23.98
CA GLU A 101 15.06 11.00 -24.38
C GLU A 101 15.94 12.14 -23.86
N PHE A 102 16.85 12.61 -24.72
CA PHE A 102 17.61 13.82 -24.45
C PHE A 102 16.66 15.02 -24.57
N PRO A 103 16.45 15.82 -23.52
CA PRO A 103 15.70 17.06 -23.65
C PRO A 103 16.46 17.97 -24.62
N ASP A 104 15.83 18.29 -25.74
CA ASP A 104 16.26 19.43 -26.53
C ASP A 104 16.18 20.64 -25.61
N LYS A 105 17.35 21.21 -25.29
CA LYS A 105 17.50 22.36 -24.42
C LYS A 105 16.86 23.60 -25.05
N GLN A 106 15.54 23.65 -25.05
CA GLN A 106 14.80 24.89 -24.92
C GLN A 106 14.54 24.99 -23.43
N ILE A 107 15.40 25.74 -22.74
CA ILE A 107 15.03 26.36 -21.47
C ILE A 107 13.98 27.40 -21.88
N PRO A 108 12.68 27.23 -21.62
CA PRO A 108 11.85 28.41 -21.51
C PRO A 108 12.39 29.12 -20.28
N ALA A 109 12.76 30.39 -20.43
CA ALA A 109 12.99 31.27 -19.29
C ALA A 109 11.74 31.17 -18.40
N ILE A 110 11.83 30.39 -17.32
CA ILE A 110 10.83 30.44 -16.25
C ILE A 110 11.12 31.74 -15.54
N GLU A 111 10.46 32.78 -16.02
CA GLU A 111 10.30 34.06 -15.38
C GLU A 111 9.79 33.80 -13.94
N PRO A 112 10.46 34.32 -12.89
CA PRO A 112 10.17 34.02 -11.48
C PRO A 112 8.76 34.40 -11.01
N GLU A 113 7.94 35.01 -11.87
CA GLU A 113 6.61 35.53 -11.57
C GLU A 113 5.52 34.43 -11.45
N ILE A 114 5.70 33.27 -12.09
CA ILE A 114 4.71 32.16 -12.03
C ILE A 114 4.80 31.41 -10.69
N ILE A 115 5.98 31.34 -10.07
CA ILE A 115 6.20 30.66 -8.79
C ILE A 115 5.47 31.40 -7.66
N GLU A 116 5.39 32.72 -7.68
CA GLU A 116 4.73 33.48 -6.61
C GLU A 116 3.21 33.55 -6.80
N THR A 117 2.74 33.64 -8.05
CA THR A 117 1.31 33.83 -8.37
C THR A 117 0.48 32.55 -8.22
N GLU A 118 1.00 31.39 -8.63
CA GLU A 118 0.25 30.11 -8.63
C GLU A 118 0.62 29.18 -7.46
N LEU A 119 1.88 29.19 -7.01
CA LEU A 119 2.34 28.25 -5.98
C LEU A 119 1.89 28.66 -4.58
N LEU A 120 1.84 29.97 -4.28
CA LEU A 120 1.43 30.49 -2.97
C LEU A 120 -0.05 30.15 -2.65
N PRO A 121 -1.05 30.41 -3.52
CA PRO A 121 -2.44 30.04 -3.24
C PRO A 121 -2.60 28.52 -3.15
N THR A 122 -1.85 27.74 -3.93
CA THR A 122 -1.87 26.28 -3.89
C THR A 122 -1.34 25.74 -2.56
N ILE A 123 -0.21 26.26 -2.07
CA ILE A 123 0.35 25.88 -0.76
C ILE A 123 -0.61 26.26 0.38
N ARG A 124 -1.24 27.44 0.31
CA ARG A 124 -2.23 27.88 1.30
C ARG A 124 -3.48 27.00 1.29
N LYS A 125 -4.00 26.66 0.11
CA LYS A 125 -5.14 25.74 -0.07
C LYS A 125 -4.83 24.36 0.51
N ASN A 126 -3.68 23.78 0.16
CA ASN A 126 -3.23 22.49 0.68
C ASN A 126 -3.12 22.50 2.22
N ARG A 127 -2.63 23.59 2.82
CA ARG A 127 -2.60 23.75 4.29
C ARG A 127 -3.98 23.68 4.92
N LEU A 128 -4.96 24.37 4.35
CA LEU A 128 -6.34 24.37 4.85
C LEU A 128 -6.99 22.99 4.69
N GLU A 129 -6.73 22.31 3.56
CA GLU A 129 -7.21 20.96 3.34
C GLU A 129 -6.62 19.98 4.36
N ILE A 130 -5.31 20.05 4.65
CA ILE A 130 -4.65 19.23 5.67
C ILE A 130 -5.29 19.45 7.06
N GLU A 131 -5.62 20.68 7.41
CA GLU A 131 -6.24 21.01 8.69
C GLU A 131 -7.69 20.50 8.78
N SER A 132 -8.45 20.62 7.69
CA SER A 132 -9.80 20.06 7.59
C SER A 132 -9.79 18.52 7.67
N LEU A 133 -8.81 17.88 7.02
CA LEU A 133 -8.62 16.44 7.04
C LEU A 133 -8.20 15.97 8.43
N ARG A 134 -7.42 16.76 9.17
CA ARG A 134 -7.04 16.44 10.55
C ARG A 134 -8.27 16.35 11.48
N HIS A 135 -9.25 17.22 11.31
CA HIS A 135 -10.50 17.16 12.07
C HIS A 135 -11.35 15.94 11.68
N LYS A 136 -11.46 15.64 10.39
CA LYS A 136 -12.16 14.43 9.91
C LYS A 136 -11.50 13.15 10.43
N VAL A 137 -10.18 13.08 10.37
CA VAL A 137 -9.40 11.96 10.90
C VAL A 137 -9.59 11.85 12.42
N LYS A 138 -9.59 12.94 13.18
CA LYS A 138 -9.88 12.89 14.62
C LYS A 138 -11.28 12.33 14.92
N LEU A 139 -12.30 12.69 14.15
CA LEU A 139 -13.66 12.16 14.32
C LEU A 139 -13.77 10.68 13.96
N LEU A 140 -13.15 10.27 12.85
CA LEU A 140 -13.12 8.88 12.39
C LEU A 140 -12.34 7.98 13.37
N THR A 141 -11.20 8.45 13.87
CA THR A 141 -10.41 7.72 14.87
C THR A 141 -11.17 7.64 16.21
N GLY A 142 -11.90 8.70 16.60
CA GLY A 142 -12.73 8.67 17.81
C GLY A 142 -13.87 7.65 17.74
N THR A 143 -14.57 7.57 16.60
CA THR A 143 -15.62 6.57 16.38
C THR A 143 -15.05 5.15 16.34
N LEU A 144 -13.89 4.95 15.71
CA LEU A 144 -13.21 3.65 15.69
C LEU A 144 -12.81 3.19 17.10
N VAL A 145 -12.25 4.08 17.93
CA VAL A 145 -11.88 3.71 19.31
C VAL A 145 -13.12 3.38 20.14
N ALA A 146 -14.23 4.10 19.95
CA ALA A 146 -15.49 3.82 20.63
C ALA A 146 -16.04 2.43 20.25
N THR A 147 -16.02 2.06 18.97
CA THR A 147 -16.47 0.71 18.55
C THR A 147 -15.57 -0.39 19.08
N PHE A 148 -14.24 -0.19 19.12
CA PHE A 148 -13.31 -1.15 19.71
C PHE A 148 -13.54 -1.35 21.22
N ILE A 149 -13.86 -0.29 21.97
CA ILE A 149 -14.17 -0.38 23.40
C ILE A 149 -15.47 -1.17 23.63
N LEU A 150 -16.52 -0.89 22.84
CA LEU A 150 -17.78 -1.62 22.91
C LEU A 150 -17.60 -3.11 22.57
N PHE A 151 -16.82 -3.41 21.54
CA PHE A 151 -16.54 -4.79 21.15
C PHE A 151 -15.72 -5.54 22.20
N SER A 152 -14.70 -4.90 22.78
CA SER A 152 -13.84 -5.50 23.80
C SER A 152 -14.62 -5.76 25.09
N SER A 153 -15.49 -4.83 25.48
CA SER A 153 -16.36 -4.99 26.65
C SER A 153 -17.41 -6.10 26.45
N GLY A 154 -18.05 -6.16 25.28
CA GLY A 154 -18.97 -7.24 24.93
C GLY A 154 -18.28 -8.60 24.84
N PHE A 155 -17.07 -8.65 24.28
CA PHE A 155 -16.29 -9.87 24.19
C PHE A 155 -15.85 -10.38 25.57
N ALA A 156 -15.49 -9.50 26.50
CA ALA A 156 -15.18 -9.89 27.87
C ALA A 156 -16.41 -10.47 28.61
N TRP A 157 -17.60 -9.86 28.43
CA TRP A 157 -18.84 -10.39 29.00
C TRP A 157 -19.23 -11.74 28.40
N VAL A 158 -19.17 -11.89 27.08
CA VAL A 158 -19.44 -13.16 26.39
C VAL A 158 -18.44 -14.24 26.80
N SER A 159 -17.15 -13.91 26.93
CA SER A 159 -16.13 -14.85 27.40
C SER A 159 -16.40 -15.28 28.84
N TYR A 160 -16.77 -14.35 29.73
CA TYR A 160 -17.16 -14.68 31.11
C TYR A 160 -18.40 -15.58 31.15
N ASN A 161 -19.40 -15.30 30.32
CA ASN A 161 -20.63 -16.09 30.25
C ASN A 161 -20.38 -17.49 29.64
N LEU A 162 -19.51 -17.61 28.64
CA LEU A 162 -19.09 -18.91 28.09
C LEU A 162 -18.31 -19.75 29.10
N GLN A 163 -17.61 -19.12 30.04
CA GLN A 163 -16.83 -19.82 31.08
C GLN A 163 -17.72 -20.28 32.25
N MET A 164 -18.90 -19.68 32.44
CA MET A 164 -19.89 -20.08 33.45
C MET A 164 -20.83 -21.21 32.98
N ASN A 165 -21.10 -21.34 31.67
CA ASN A 165 -22.01 -22.36 31.14
C ASN A 165 -21.46 -23.78 30.82
N PRO A 166 -20.17 -24.15 30.95
CA PRO A 166 -19.75 -25.53 30.65
C PRO A 166 -20.05 -26.51 31.79
N MET A 167 -20.34 -26.03 33.01
CA MET A 167 -20.55 -26.91 34.17
C MET A 167 -22.00 -27.39 34.35
N GLU A 168 -22.99 -26.75 33.73
CA GLU A 168 -24.39 -27.22 33.80
C GLU A 168 -24.77 -28.25 32.73
N LEU A 169 -24.01 -28.32 31.63
CA LEU A 169 -24.24 -29.33 30.58
C LEU A 169 -23.65 -30.71 30.90
N LEU A 170 -22.75 -30.81 31.88
CA LEU A 170 -22.18 -32.08 32.33
C LEU A 170 -22.96 -32.70 33.50
N THR A 171 -23.73 -31.91 34.25
CA THR A 171 -24.64 -32.44 35.28
C THR A 171 -25.92 -32.98 34.64
N THR A 172 -26.46 -32.33 33.61
CA THR A 172 -27.67 -32.82 32.93
C THR A 172 -27.44 -34.13 32.14
N SER A 173 -26.25 -34.36 31.59
CA SER A 173 -25.94 -35.64 30.93
C SER A 173 -25.68 -36.79 31.90
N THR A 174 -25.13 -36.52 33.09
CA THR A 174 -24.85 -37.55 34.11
C THR A 174 -26.09 -37.97 34.91
N PHE A 175 -27.15 -37.15 34.94
CA PHE A 175 -28.43 -37.53 35.54
C PHE A 175 -29.26 -38.48 34.65
N ILE A 176 -29.07 -38.49 33.33
CA ILE A 176 -29.84 -39.35 32.41
C ILE A 176 -29.23 -40.76 32.30
N GLU A 177 -27.94 -40.94 32.57
CA GLU A 177 -27.27 -42.24 32.48
C GLU A 177 -27.39 -43.11 33.76
N ASN A 178 -27.85 -42.54 34.88
CA ASN A 178 -28.06 -43.26 36.15
C ASN A 178 -29.51 -43.72 36.39
N GLU A 179 -30.41 -43.58 35.40
CA GLU A 179 -31.81 -43.99 35.51
C GLU A 179 -32.19 -45.11 34.51
N LYS A 180 -31.26 -46.03 34.24
CA LYS A 180 -31.51 -47.24 33.44
C LYS A 180 -30.79 -48.45 34.03
#